data_AF-A0A9N9PI29-F1
#
_entry.id   AF-A0A9N9PI29-F1
#
_cell.length_a   1.000
_cell.length_b   1.000
_cell.length_c   1.000
_cell.angle_alpha   90.00
_cell.angle_beta   90.00
_cell.angle_gamma   90.00
#
_symmetry.space_group_name_H-M   'P 1'
#
loop_
_entity.id
_entity.type
_entity.pdbx_description
1 polymer ?
#
loop_
_entity_poly.entity_id
_entity_poly.type
_entity_poly.pdbx_seq_one_letter_code
_entity_poly.pdbx_strand_id
1 'polypeptide(L)'
;KNPFLEFKNRIIEILNDFEINECFDSKIITNDRDKDILISEDDFELLITCKYRESKNIRFDDVERTAANSRFLNVQGVIVTNLGYGQKAIKVAKKYNIILAHDFNIKDKLRSYIDKMVERKELDILEDIEREEKISLYF
;
A
#
# COMPACT_ATOMS: atom_id res chain seq x y z
N LYS A 1 15.64 -12.91 19.32
CA LYS A 1 15.30 -11.77 18.44
C LYS A 1 14.05 -12.15 17.64
N ASN A 2 13.04 -11.28 17.55
CA ASN A 2 11.78 -11.57 16.87
C ASN A 2 11.91 -11.20 15.37
N PRO A 3 12.04 -12.17 14.45
CA PRO A 3 12.34 -11.87 13.04
C PRO A 3 11.21 -11.12 12.34
N PHE A 4 9.97 -11.24 12.81
CA PHE A 4 8.82 -10.49 12.30
C PHE A 4 8.94 -9.00 12.63
N LEU A 5 9.36 -8.68 13.85
CA LEU A 5 9.59 -7.31 14.28
C LEU A 5 10.83 -6.71 13.60
N GLU A 6 11.90 -7.48 13.45
CA GLU A 6 13.10 -7.03 12.71
C GLU A 6 12.77 -6.74 11.24
N PHE A 7 11.93 -7.57 10.61
CA PHE A 7 11.45 -7.31 9.26
C PHE A 7 10.64 -6.00 9.18
N LYS A 8 9.67 -5.78 10.10
CA LYS A 8 8.93 -4.51 10.17
C LYS A 8 9.86 -3.31 10.29
N ASN A 9 10.80 -3.36 11.24
CA ASN A 9 11.72 -2.25 11.49
C ASN A 9 12.61 -1.96 10.27
N ARG A 10 13.06 -3.00 9.55
CA ARG A 10 13.77 -2.81 8.28
C ARG A 10 12.91 -2.11 7.24
N ILE A 11 11.62 -2.45 7.13
CA ILE A 11 10.70 -1.76 6.21
C ILE A 11 10.55 -0.28 6.61
N ILE A 12 10.44 0.02 7.91
CA ILE A 12 10.43 1.40 8.42
C ILE A 12 11.68 2.16 8.00
N GLU A 13 12.87 1.56 8.16
CA GLU A 13 14.14 2.16 7.75
C GLU A 13 14.21 2.43 6.23
N ILE A 14 13.67 1.51 5.41
CA ILE A 14 13.61 1.68 3.94
C ILE A 14 12.69 2.84 3.54
N LEU A 15 11.60 3.03 4.28
CA LEU A 15 10.56 4.04 4.05
C LEU A 15 10.76 5.31 4.90
N ASN A 16 12.00 5.60 5.30
CA ASN A 16 12.32 6.73 6.18
C ASN A 16 12.03 8.13 5.62
N ASP A 17 11.72 8.23 4.34
CA ASP A 17 11.32 9.44 3.61
C ASP A 17 9.80 9.59 3.50
N PHE A 18 9.03 8.59 3.93
CA PHE A 18 7.57 8.68 4.06
C PHE A 18 7.20 9.12 5.47
N GLU A 19 6.07 9.81 5.61
CA GLU A 19 5.53 10.10 6.94
C GLU A 19 4.90 8.84 7.53
N ILE A 20 5.37 8.41 8.70
CA ILE A 20 4.86 7.22 9.38
C ILE A 20 3.83 7.64 10.42
N ASN A 21 2.64 7.05 10.36
CA ASN A 21 1.59 7.31 11.35
C ASN A 21 1.86 6.52 12.65
N GLU A 22 2.61 7.13 13.56
CA GLU A 22 2.99 6.52 14.86
C GLU A 22 1.77 6.23 15.78
N CYS A 23 0.66 6.94 15.59
CA CYS A 23 -0.58 6.72 16.35
C CYS A 23 -1.30 5.42 15.93
N PHE A 24 -1.24 5.07 14.65
CA PHE A 24 -1.70 3.78 14.15
C PHE A 24 -0.85 2.64 14.71
N ASP A 25 0.46 2.83 14.72
CA ASP A 25 1.44 1.88 15.25
C ASP A 25 1.31 1.67 16.78
N SER A 26 0.75 2.60 17.53
CA SER A 26 0.57 2.42 18.99
C SER A 26 -0.78 1.82 19.39
N LYS A 27 -1.84 1.96 18.58
CA LYS A 27 -3.22 1.56 18.95
C LYS A 27 -3.73 0.26 18.31
N ILE A 28 -3.21 -0.14 17.16
CA ILE A 28 -3.63 -1.38 16.45
C ILE A 28 -2.65 -2.55 16.67
N ILE A 29 -1.50 -2.29 17.30
CA ILE A 29 -0.54 -3.33 17.73
C ILE A 29 -0.97 -3.96 19.06
N THR A 30 -2.07 -4.73 19.04
CA THR A 30 -2.41 -5.65 20.14
C THR A 30 -2.79 -7.06 19.68
N ASN A 31 -2.51 -7.43 18.42
CA ASN A 31 -2.53 -8.85 18.04
C ASN A 31 -1.37 -9.23 17.11
N ASP A 32 -0.55 -10.16 17.59
CA ASP A 32 0.87 -10.32 17.29
C ASP A 32 1.23 -10.91 15.91
N ARG A 33 0.32 -10.93 14.92
CA ARG A 33 0.56 -11.66 13.66
C ARG A 33 0.84 -10.80 12.44
N ASP A 34 0.20 -9.65 12.32
CA ASP A 34 0.37 -8.79 11.16
C ASP A 34 1.00 -7.48 11.62
N LYS A 35 2.24 -7.25 11.15
CA LYS A 35 3.04 -6.09 11.52
C LYS A 35 2.75 -5.01 10.48
N ASP A 36 1.58 -4.39 10.60
CA ASP A 36 1.16 -3.33 9.70
C ASP A 36 1.88 -2.02 10.05
N ILE A 37 2.04 -1.15 9.04
CA ILE A 37 2.53 0.23 9.14
C ILE A 37 1.56 1.06 8.30
N LEU A 38 1.11 2.20 8.81
CA LEU A 38 0.39 3.19 8.03
C LEU A 38 1.34 4.33 7.69
N ILE A 39 1.46 4.65 6.40
CA ILE A 39 2.29 5.76 5.92
C ILE A 39 1.45 6.74 5.10
N SER A 40 1.92 7.97 5.04
CA SER A 40 1.41 9.04 4.18
C SER A 40 2.53 9.64 3.32
N GLU A 41 2.18 9.99 2.09
CA GLU A 41 2.97 10.85 1.21
C GLU A 41 1.97 11.67 0.37
N ASP A 42 2.08 13.00 0.43
CA ASP A 42 1.09 13.94 -0.11
C ASP A 42 -0.34 13.60 0.34
N ASP A 43 -1.28 13.47 -0.61
CA ASP A 43 -2.69 13.10 -0.38
C ASP A 43 -2.92 11.58 -0.37
N PHE A 44 -1.86 10.76 -0.28
CA PHE A 44 -1.95 9.31 -0.41
C PHE A 44 -1.61 8.63 0.90
N GLU A 45 -2.59 7.89 1.44
CA GLU A 45 -2.39 7.00 2.58
C GLU A 45 -2.25 5.55 2.13
N LEU A 46 -1.25 4.85 2.67
CA LEU A 46 -0.94 3.46 2.33
C LEU A 46 -0.80 2.59 3.58
N LEU A 47 -1.55 1.48 3.61
CA LEU A 47 -1.42 0.43 4.62
C LEU A 47 -0.39 -0.60 4.14
N ILE A 48 0.76 -0.65 4.80
CA ILE A 48 1.84 -1.59 4.52
C ILE A 48 1.75 -2.78 5.47
N THR A 49 1.29 -3.92 4.97
CA THR A 49 1.27 -5.18 5.73
C THR A 49 2.60 -5.92 5.59
N CYS A 50 3.43 -5.90 6.65
CA CYS A 50 4.71 -6.61 6.66
C CYS A 50 4.52 -8.10 6.99
N LYS A 51 4.91 -8.96 6.04
CA LYS A 51 4.79 -10.41 6.15
C LYS A 51 6.15 -11.08 5.97
N TYR A 52 6.83 -11.26 7.09
CA TYR A 52 8.01 -12.11 7.15
C TYR A 52 7.60 -13.59 7.04
N ARG A 53 8.32 -14.35 6.21
CA ARG A 53 8.17 -15.80 6.04
C ARG A 53 9.54 -16.44 6.12
N GLU A 54 9.69 -17.40 7.04
CA GLU A 54 10.88 -18.27 7.09
C GLU A 54 10.87 -19.29 5.95
N SER A 55 9.67 -19.75 5.60
CA SER A 55 9.43 -20.65 4.49
C SER A 55 8.02 -20.43 3.93
N LYS A 56 7.84 -20.80 2.66
CA LYS A 56 6.59 -20.70 1.89
C LYS A 56 6.22 -19.26 1.49
N ASN A 57 5.62 -19.17 0.31
CA ASN A 57 5.16 -17.90 -0.24
C ASN A 57 3.91 -17.37 0.49
N ILE A 58 3.69 -16.07 0.35
CA ILE A 58 2.45 -15.39 0.76
C ILE A 58 1.24 -16.04 0.10
N ARG A 59 0.19 -16.23 0.90
CA ARG A 59 -1.04 -16.91 0.48
C ARG A 59 -2.13 -15.90 0.11
N PHE A 60 -3.19 -16.40 -0.51
CA PHE A 60 -4.29 -15.53 -0.95
C PHE A 60 -5.05 -14.92 0.23
N ASP A 61 -5.17 -15.69 1.31
CA ASP A 61 -5.78 -15.35 2.59
C ASP A 61 -5.03 -14.22 3.33
N ASP A 62 -3.72 -14.05 3.09
CA ASP A 62 -3.00 -12.86 3.54
C ASP A 62 -3.45 -11.61 2.77
N VAL A 63 -3.62 -11.73 1.45
CA VAL A 63 -4.03 -10.62 0.57
C VAL A 63 -5.47 -10.20 0.83
N GLU A 64 -6.38 -11.15 1.06
CA GLU A 64 -7.79 -10.85 1.40
C GLU A 64 -7.90 -10.04 2.69
N ARG A 65 -7.06 -10.36 3.68
CA ARG A 65 -7.03 -9.63 4.94
C ARG A 65 -6.48 -8.22 4.77
N THR A 66 -5.37 -8.05 4.05
CA THR A 66 -4.84 -6.72 3.73
C THR A 66 -5.87 -5.88 2.99
N ALA A 67 -6.59 -6.46 2.02
CA ALA A 67 -7.64 -5.76 1.28
C ALA A 67 -8.84 -5.37 2.17
N ALA A 68 -9.24 -6.23 3.11
CA ALA A 68 -10.30 -5.91 4.05
C ALA A 68 -9.89 -4.76 4.98
N ASN A 69 -8.68 -4.80 5.52
CA ASN A 69 -8.14 -3.77 6.42
C ASN A 69 -7.97 -2.43 5.69
N SER A 70 -7.37 -2.45 4.49
CA SER A 70 -7.14 -1.22 3.72
C SER A 70 -8.46 -0.58 3.30
N ARG A 71 -9.47 -1.37 2.92
CA ARG A 71 -10.82 -0.86 2.64
C ARG A 71 -11.49 -0.26 3.87
N PHE A 72 -11.37 -0.92 5.03
CA PHE A 72 -11.94 -0.41 6.27
C PHE A 72 -11.36 0.95 6.65
N LEU A 73 -10.06 1.15 6.40
CA LEU A 73 -9.36 2.40 6.65
C LEU A 73 -9.50 3.42 5.49
N ASN A 74 -10.08 3.02 4.35
CA ASN A 74 -10.13 3.82 3.12
C ASN A 74 -8.74 4.24 2.59
N VAL A 75 -7.78 3.32 2.62
CA VAL A 75 -6.39 3.55 2.18
C VAL A 75 -5.95 2.52 1.13
N GLN A 76 -4.86 2.80 0.42
CA GLN A 76 -4.28 1.85 -0.52
C GLN A 76 -3.59 0.70 0.23
N GLY A 77 -3.96 -0.55 -0.07
CA GLY A 77 -3.36 -1.73 0.54
C GLY A 77 -2.06 -2.17 -0.14
N VAL A 78 -1.05 -2.48 0.66
CA VAL A 78 0.25 -2.99 0.23
C VAL A 78 0.62 -4.19 1.09
N ILE A 79 1.16 -5.23 0.49
CA ILE A 79 1.78 -6.33 1.22
C ILE A 79 3.26 -6.40 0.83
N VAL A 80 4.12 -6.52 1.84
CA VAL A 80 5.56 -6.62 1.66
C VAL A 80 6.09 -7.86 2.34
N THR A 81 6.99 -8.57 1.66
CA THR A 81 7.55 -9.82 2.17
C THR A 81 9.02 -9.98 1.76
N ASN A 82 9.73 -10.79 2.54
CA ASN A 82 11.09 -11.23 2.24
C ASN A 82 11.15 -12.44 1.28
N LEU A 83 10.02 -13.11 1.02
CA LEU A 83 9.92 -14.26 0.11
C LEU A 83 8.99 -13.93 -1.08
N GLY A 84 8.53 -14.94 -1.82
CA GLY A 84 7.64 -14.79 -2.96
C GLY A 84 6.14 -14.79 -2.62
N TYR A 85 5.35 -14.69 -3.69
CA TYR A 85 3.89 -14.77 -3.67
C TYR A 85 3.40 -16.08 -4.31
N GLY A 86 2.37 -16.69 -3.73
CA GLY A 86 1.69 -17.80 -4.38
C GLY A 86 0.91 -17.32 -5.60
N GLN A 87 0.74 -18.18 -6.61
CA GLN A 87 -0.01 -17.82 -7.83
C GLN A 87 -1.45 -17.34 -7.54
N LYS A 88 -2.13 -17.97 -6.56
CA LYS A 88 -3.45 -17.51 -6.11
C LYS A 88 -3.39 -16.13 -5.45
N ALA A 89 -2.35 -15.85 -4.66
CA ALA A 89 -2.17 -14.55 -4.02
C ALA A 89 -2.02 -13.44 -5.06
N ILE A 90 -1.23 -13.68 -6.12
CA ILE A 90 -1.06 -12.73 -7.24
C ILE A 90 -2.39 -12.43 -7.93
N LYS A 91 -3.19 -13.46 -8.23
CA LYS A 91 -4.51 -13.29 -8.85
C LYS A 91 -5.45 -12.46 -7.96
N VAL A 92 -5.48 -12.77 -6.67
CA VAL A 92 -6.33 -12.06 -5.70
C VAL A 92 -5.87 -10.62 -5.49
N ALA A 93 -4.56 -10.37 -5.47
CA ALA A 93 -4.01 -9.02 -5.36
C ALA A 93 -4.43 -8.13 -6.53
N LYS A 94 -4.39 -8.67 -7.77
CA LYS A 94 -4.91 -7.96 -8.93
C LYS A 94 -6.40 -7.64 -8.81
N LYS A 95 -7.20 -8.61 -8.33
CA LYS A 95 -8.65 -8.43 -8.14
C LYS A 95 -8.97 -7.32 -7.14
N TYR A 96 -8.22 -7.23 -6.05
CA TYR A 96 -8.45 -6.25 -4.98
C TYR A 96 -7.55 -5.01 -5.06
N ASN A 97 -6.81 -4.85 -6.17
CA ASN A 97 -5.85 -3.77 -6.35
C ASN A 97 -4.85 -3.63 -5.19
N ILE A 98 -4.31 -4.75 -4.70
CA ILE A 98 -3.28 -4.76 -3.64
C ILE A 98 -1.90 -4.74 -4.27
N ILE A 99 -1.06 -3.80 -3.83
CA ILE A 99 0.32 -3.71 -4.28
C ILE A 99 1.13 -4.83 -3.62
N LEU A 100 1.76 -5.65 -4.44
CA LEU A 100 2.68 -6.69 -3.98
C LEU A 100 4.11 -6.18 -4.06
N ALA A 101 4.82 -6.13 -2.95
CA ALA A 101 6.20 -5.66 -2.88
C ALA A 101 7.15 -6.67 -2.21
N HIS A 102 8.42 -6.56 -2.51
CA HIS A 102 9.48 -7.13 -1.68
C HIS A 102 10.15 -6.01 -0.90
N ASP A 103 10.84 -6.37 0.17
CA ASP A 103 11.64 -5.42 0.95
C ASP A 103 12.61 -4.63 0.07
N PHE A 104 13.30 -5.29 -0.87
CA PHE A 104 14.28 -4.63 -1.74
C PHE A 104 13.67 -3.70 -2.81
N ASN A 105 12.34 -3.70 -3.03
CA ASN A 105 11.71 -2.87 -4.07
C ASN A 105 10.45 -2.12 -3.63
N ILE A 106 10.10 -2.15 -2.34
CA ILE A 106 8.90 -1.50 -1.84
C ILE A 106 8.92 -0.01 -2.17
N LYS A 107 10.03 0.68 -1.87
CA LYS A 107 10.19 2.12 -2.08
C LYS A 107 9.88 2.54 -3.51
N ASP A 108 10.51 1.89 -4.49
CA ASP A 108 10.31 2.17 -5.91
C ASP A 108 8.88 1.89 -6.36
N LYS A 109 8.24 0.84 -5.82
CA LYS A 109 6.85 0.51 -6.13
C LYS A 109 5.86 1.53 -5.58
N LEU A 110 6.10 2.04 -4.37
CA LEU A 110 5.23 3.05 -3.77
C LEU A 110 5.34 4.37 -4.53
N ARG A 111 6.56 4.84 -4.81
CA ARG A 111 6.78 6.05 -5.62
C ARG A 111 6.14 5.93 -7.01
N SER A 112 6.40 4.82 -7.73
CA SER A 112 5.78 4.61 -9.03
C SER A 112 4.24 4.53 -8.99
N TYR A 113 3.67 4.08 -7.88
CA TYR A 113 2.22 4.09 -7.69
C TYR A 113 1.72 5.53 -7.47
N ILE A 114 2.35 6.28 -6.57
CA ILE A 114 2.00 7.66 -6.24
C ILE A 114 2.10 8.54 -7.49
N ASP A 115 3.20 8.48 -8.23
CA ASP A 115 3.38 9.23 -9.48
C ASP A 115 2.22 9.00 -10.47
N LYS A 116 1.82 7.73 -10.65
CA LYS A 116 0.68 7.38 -11.53
C LYS A 116 -0.65 7.88 -11.00
N MET A 117 -0.82 7.98 -9.69
CA MET A 117 -2.05 8.48 -9.09
C MET A 117 -2.12 10.00 -9.16
N VAL A 118 -0.99 10.70 -9.02
CA VAL A 118 -0.88 12.15 -9.26
C VAL A 118 -1.20 12.45 -10.73
N GLU A 119 -0.55 11.77 -11.68
CA GLU A 119 -0.80 11.95 -13.12
C GLU A 119 -2.28 11.76 -13.48
N ARG A 120 -2.93 10.75 -12.90
CA ARG A 120 -4.37 10.52 -13.10
C ARG A 120 -5.25 11.63 -12.55
N LYS A 121 -4.93 12.16 -11.36
CA LYS A 121 -5.65 13.29 -10.77
C LYS A 121 -5.49 14.54 -11.64
N GLU A 122 -4.29 14.80 -12.17
CA GLU A 122 -4.04 15.93 -13.06
C GLU A 122 -4.85 15.83 -14.36
N LEU A 123 -4.90 14.65 -14.98
CA LEU A 123 -5.71 14.42 -16.19
C LEU A 123 -7.21 14.62 -15.94
N ASP A 124 -7.73 14.14 -14.81
CA ASP A 124 -9.14 14.30 -14.42
C ASP A 124 -9.51 15.80 -14.31
N ILE A 125 -8.66 16.60 -13.69
CA ILE A 125 -8.84 18.06 -13.57
C ILE A 125 -8.87 18.73 -14.95
N LEU A 126 -7.98 18.33 -15.87
CA LEU A 126 -7.93 18.89 -17.22
C LEU A 126 -9.18 18.55 -18.03
N GLU A 127 -9.68 17.31 -17.93
CA GLU A 127 -10.93 16.89 -18.60
C GLU A 127 -12.14 17.69 -18.10
N ASP A 128 -12.19 17.99 -16.80
CA ASP A 128 -13.24 18.83 -16.21
C ASP A 128 -13.17 20.27 -16.71
N ILE A 129 -11.98 20.87 -16.79
CA ILE A 129 -11.78 22.22 -17.36
C ILE A 129 -12.25 22.28 -18.82
N GLU A 130 -11.84 21.34 -19.67
CA GLU A 130 -12.26 21.31 -21.08
C GLU A 130 -13.77 21.19 -21.24
N ARG A 131 -14.42 20.44 -20.36
CA ARG A 131 -15.87 20.27 -20.35
C ARG A 131 -16.58 21.56 -19.93
N GLU A 132 -16.08 22.26 -18.92
CA GLU A 132 -16.61 23.56 -18.50
C GLU A 132 -16.46 24.63 -19.59
N GLU A 133 -15.29 24.70 -20.24
CA GLU A 133 -15.05 25.61 -21.36
C GLU A 133 -16.00 25.34 -22.54
N LYS A 134 -16.21 24.06 -22.90
CA LYS A 134 -17.19 23.69 -23.93
C LYS A 134 -18.59 24.16 -23.57
N ILE A 135 -19.03 23.95 -22.32
CA ILE A 135 -20.35 24.43 -21.87
C ILE A 135 -20.43 25.96 -21.99
N SER A 136 -19.40 26.69 -21.57
CA SER A 136 -19.35 28.15 -21.61
C SER A 136 -19.49 28.75 -23.02
N LEU A 137 -19.09 28.02 -24.08
CA LEU A 137 -19.20 28.46 -25.47
C LEU A 137 -20.61 28.31 -26.07
N TYR A 138 -21.50 27.58 -25.41
CA TYR A 138 -22.88 27.36 -25.86
C TYR A 138 -23.92 28.20 -25.08
N PHE A 139 -23.49 29.07 -24.17
CA PHE A 139 -24.30 30.03 -23.42
C PHE A 139 -23.84 31.46 -23.68
#